data_AF-A0A965BC43-F1
#
_entry.id   AF-A0A965BC43-F1
#
_cell.length_a   1.000
_cell.length_b   1.000
_cell.length_c   1.000
_cell.angle_alpha   90.00
_cell.angle_beta   90.00
_cell.angle_gamma   90.00
#
_symmetry.space_group_name_H-M   'P 1'
#
loop_
_entity.id
_entity.type
_entity.pdbx_description
1 polymer ?
#
loop_
_entity_poly.entity_id
_entity_poly.type
_entity_poly.pdbx_seq_one_letter_code
_entity_poly.pdbx_strand_id
1 'polypeptide(L)'
;MTVSTIEHASHAVPANPPSGMESLDMRKLGMWVFLGSDCVFFASLITTYFVNRPLIFSGEPNPHHTLGINFTAVLAFILLLSSLTMVLSLAAFQRDNIQSGRNWLLATAALGTCFLAGQAIEFSNLAHEGVTLSSGLFGQCFLIMTGFHGTHVFIGVIWLLACWLFA
;
A
#
# COMPACT_ATOMS: atom_id res chain seq x y z
N MET A 1 -62.83 48.86 10.33
CA MET A 1 -62.76 48.07 9.09
C MET A 1 -61.31 48.10 8.66
N THR A 2 -60.34 47.49 9.38
CA THR A 2 -60.12 46.05 9.63
C THR A 2 -60.31 45.17 8.40
N VAL A 3 -59.37 44.24 8.23
CA VAL A 3 -59.17 43.21 7.18
C VAL A 3 -58.10 43.63 6.16
N SER A 4 -57.02 42.91 5.87
CA SER A 4 -56.25 41.84 6.51
C SER A 4 -55.07 41.57 5.57
N THR A 5 -53.92 41.25 6.15
CA THR A 5 -52.81 40.47 5.60
C THR A 5 -53.17 39.65 4.35
N ILE A 6 -52.51 39.90 3.23
CA ILE A 6 -52.21 38.87 2.23
C ILE A 6 -50.70 38.91 1.98
N GLU A 7 -49.98 38.23 2.85
CA GLU A 7 -48.86 37.38 2.42
C GLU A 7 -49.46 36.33 1.48
N HIS A 8 -49.10 36.35 0.20
CA HIS A 8 -49.20 35.17 -0.66
C HIS A 8 -47.96 35.10 -1.55
N ALA A 9 -46.96 34.43 -0.98
CA ALA A 9 -46.13 33.41 -1.62
C ALA A 9 -45.97 33.51 -3.15
N SER A 10 -44.80 33.98 -3.58
CA SER A 10 -44.27 33.58 -4.89
C SER A 10 -42.82 33.10 -4.73
N HIS A 11 -42.66 31.80 -4.91
CA HIS A 11 -41.42 31.06 -5.12
C HIS A 11 -40.43 30.98 -3.95
N ALA A 12 -40.85 30.31 -2.87
CA ALA A 12 -39.90 29.37 -2.25
C ALA A 12 -39.56 28.32 -3.32
N VAL A 13 -38.35 28.39 -3.89
CA VAL A 13 -37.78 27.29 -4.68
C VAL A 13 -37.68 26.09 -3.73
N PRO A 14 -38.48 25.03 -3.90
CA PRO A 14 -38.30 23.84 -3.10
C PRO A 14 -36.97 23.20 -3.48
N ALA A 15 -36.22 22.85 -2.43
CA ALA A 15 -35.17 21.84 -2.38
C ALA A 15 -34.13 21.91 -3.51
N ASN A 16 -32.91 22.33 -3.12
CA ASN A 16 -31.71 21.71 -3.65
C ASN A 16 -32.01 20.22 -3.94
N PRO A 17 -31.93 19.74 -5.19
CA PRO A 17 -32.05 18.31 -5.41
C PRO A 17 -31.02 17.65 -4.49
N PRO A 18 -31.33 16.54 -3.80
CA PRO A 18 -30.27 15.77 -3.18
C PRO A 18 -29.34 15.35 -4.31
N SER A 19 -28.27 16.10 -4.51
CA SER A 19 -27.19 15.73 -5.40
C SER A 19 -26.44 14.60 -4.69
N GLY A 20 -27.07 13.42 -4.64
CA GLY A 20 -26.47 12.12 -4.35
C GLY A 20 -25.49 11.68 -5.46
N MET A 21 -24.86 12.67 -6.09
CA MET A 21 -23.76 12.61 -7.02
C MET A 21 -22.92 13.86 -6.71
N GLU A 22 -22.52 13.96 -5.45
CA GLU A 22 -21.45 14.84 -4.98
C GLU A 22 -20.30 14.71 -5.97
N SER A 23 -19.83 15.82 -6.52
CA SER A 23 -18.72 15.86 -7.47
C SER A 23 -17.59 15.00 -6.91
N LEU A 24 -17.39 13.82 -7.47
CA LEU A 24 -16.31 12.94 -7.08
C LEU A 24 -15.03 13.77 -7.20
N ASP A 25 -14.37 14.06 -6.08
CA ASP A 25 -13.08 14.71 -6.11
C ASP A 25 -12.18 13.85 -7.01
N MET A 26 -11.90 14.34 -8.23
CA MET A 26 -11.16 13.58 -9.23
C MET A 26 -9.82 13.09 -8.68
N ARG A 27 -9.24 13.79 -7.70
CA ARG A 27 -8.00 13.39 -7.02
C ARG A 27 -8.22 12.15 -6.17
N LYS A 28 -9.28 12.14 -5.37
CA LYS A 28 -9.66 10.99 -4.53
C LYS A 28 -10.09 9.80 -5.40
N LEU A 29 -10.89 10.04 -6.45
CA LEU A 29 -11.28 9.01 -7.40
C LEU A 29 -10.05 8.41 -8.11
N GLY A 30 -9.13 9.27 -8.57
CA GLY A 30 -7.87 8.84 -9.18
C GLY A 30 -7.03 7.97 -8.25
N MET A 31 -6.94 8.34 -6.97
CA MET A 31 -6.24 7.53 -5.96
C MET A 31 -6.89 6.15 -5.78
N TRP A 32 -8.22 6.08 -5.66
CA TRP A 32 -8.93 4.81 -5.54
C TRP A 32 -8.75 3.90 -6.76
N VAL A 33 -8.81 4.46 -7.97
CA VAL A 33 -8.58 3.70 -9.21
C VAL A 33 -7.13 3.22 -9.30
N PHE A 34 -6.17 4.06 -8.91
CA PHE A 34 -4.77 3.69 -8.85
C PHE A 34 -4.52 2.53 -7.87
N LEU A 35 -5.02 2.61 -6.63
CA LEU A 35 -4.93 1.50 -5.67
C LEU A 35 -5.61 0.23 -6.20
N GLY A 36 -6.77 0.36 -6.84
CA GLY A 36 -7.48 -0.77 -7.45
C GLY A 36 -6.63 -1.46 -8.53
N SER A 37 -5.95 -0.68 -9.36
CA SER A 37 -5.04 -1.20 -10.39
C SER A 37 -3.85 -1.96 -9.79
N ASP A 38 -3.22 -1.41 -8.75
CA ASP A 38 -2.12 -2.10 -8.04
C ASP A 38 -2.61 -3.42 -7.42
N CYS A 39 -3.80 -3.45 -6.81
CA CYS A 39 -4.37 -4.67 -6.25
C CYS A 39 -4.59 -5.75 -7.33
N VAL A 40 -5.10 -5.40 -8.51
CA VAL A 40 -5.28 -6.34 -9.62
C VAL A 40 -3.92 -6.81 -10.17
N PHE A 41 -2.93 -5.92 -10.25
CA PHE A 41 -1.57 -6.28 -10.65
C PHE A 41 -0.98 -7.35 -9.71
N PHE A 42 -1.01 -7.14 -8.39
CA PHE A 42 -0.52 -8.15 -7.43
C PHE A 42 -1.38 -9.42 -7.40
N ALA A 43 -2.70 -9.29 -7.54
CA ALA A 43 -3.59 -10.45 -7.62
C ALA A 43 -3.26 -11.34 -8.84
N SER A 44 -2.85 -10.75 -9.96
CA SER A 44 -2.43 -11.51 -11.14
C SER A 44 -1.17 -12.33 -10.88
N LEU A 45 -0.16 -11.76 -10.21
CA LEU A 45 1.09 -12.45 -9.85
C LEU A 45 0.85 -13.60 -8.87
N ILE A 46 -0.01 -13.40 -7.86
CA ILE A 46 -0.42 -14.45 -6.92
C ILE A 46 -1.22 -15.54 -7.64
N THR A 47 -2.11 -15.17 -8.56
CA THR A 47 -2.88 -16.12 -9.36
C THR A 47 -1.97 -17.00 -10.21
N THR A 48 -0.95 -16.42 -10.85
CA THR A 48 0.08 -17.17 -11.58
C THR A 48 0.80 -18.17 -10.68
N TYR A 49 1.19 -17.78 -9.46
CA TYR A 49 1.77 -18.71 -8.50
C TYR A 49 0.79 -19.84 -8.11
N PHE A 50 -0.48 -19.53 -7.87
CA PHE A 50 -1.49 -20.50 -7.45
C PHE A 50 -1.82 -21.52 -8.55
N VAL A 51 -1.92 -21.09 -9.81
CA VAL A 51 -2.15 -21.97 -10.97
C VAL A 51 -0.96 -22.88 -11.22
N ASN A 52 0.26 -22.39 -11.00
CA ASN A 52 1.49 -23.15 -11.16
C ASN A 52 1.86 -24.00 -9.93
N ARG A 53 1.14 -23.84 -8.81
CA ARG A 53 1.31 -24.62 -7.58
C ARG A 53 1.40 -26.14 -7.84
N PRO A 54 0.48 -26.80 -8.56
CA PRO A 54 0.58 -28.25 -8.81
C PRO A 54 1.85 -28.66 -9.58
N LEU A 55 2.39 -27.81 -10.45
CA LEU A 55 3.63 -28.06 -11.18
C LEU A 55 4.87 -27.90 -10.30
N ILE A 56 4.80 -27.00 -9.31
CA ILE A 56 5.84 -26.81 -8.30
C ILE A 56 5.94 -28.02 -7.35
N PHE A 57 4.81 -28.60 -6.94
CA PHE A 57 4.79 -29.75 -6.01
C PHE A 57 5.11 -31.10 -6.66
N SER A 58 5.09 -31.21 -7.99
CA SER A 58 5.31 -32.48 -8.70
C SER A 58 6.75 -32.72 -9.17
N GLY A 59 7.65 -31.73 -9.04
CA GLY A 59 9.00 -31.80 -9.62
C GLY A 59 10.18 -31.31 -8.76
N GLU A 60 9.97 -30.59 -7.65
CA GLU A 60 11.10 -30.05 -6.85
C GLU A 60 11.19 -30.62 -5.42
N PRO A 61 12.39 -30.95 -4.92
CA PRO A 61 12.62 -31.22 -3.50
C PRO A 61 12.20 -30.01 -2.65
N ASN A 62 11.41 -30.27 -1.61
CA ASN A 62 10.82 -29.27 -0.71
C ASN A 62 11.70 -28.02 -0.45
N PRO A 63 11.31 -26.82 -0.94
CA PRO A 63 12.03 -25.57 -0.70
C PRO A 63 11.82 -24.99 0.71
N HIS A 64 11.20 -25.74 1.62
CA HIS A 64 10.84 -25.29 2.97
C HIS A 64 12.05 -25.03 3.90
N HIS A 65 13.27 -25.40 3.49
CA HIS A 65 14.48 -25.26 4.33
C HIS A 65 15.40 -24.08 3.94
N THR A 66 15.22 -23.50 2.75
CA THR A 66 16.04 -22.36 2.26
C THR A 66 15.39 -21.00 2.48
N LEU A 67 14.11 -20.96 2.83
CA LEU A 67 13.43 -19.70 3.17
C LEU A 67 13.59 -19.41 4.67
N GLY A 68 14.28 -18.32 5.01
CA GLY A 68 14.43 -17.83 6.39
C GLY A 68 13.10 -17.32 6.96
N ILE A 69 12.16 -18.22 7.26
CA ILE A 69 10.79 -17.91 7.69
C ILE A 69 10.78 -16.98 8.90
N ASN A 70 11.67 -17.21 9.87
CA ASN A 70 11.79 -16.37 11.07
C ASN A 70 12.26 -14.95 10.73
N PHE A 71 13.25 -14.81 9.86
CA PHE A 71 13.78 -13.49 9.47
C PHE A 71 12.74 -12.71 8.65
N THR A 72 12.10 -13.38 7.69
CA THR A 72 11.03 -12.79 6.88
C THR A 72 9.82 -12.38 7.74
N ALA A 73 9.46 -13.17 8.76
CA ALA A 73 8.38 -12.82 9.69
C ALA A 73 8.68 -11.54 10.51
N VAL A 74 9.94 -11.37 10.95
CA VAL A 74 10.37 -10.15 11.64
C VAL A 74 10.30 -8.94 10.70
N LEU A 75 10.73 -9.08 9.44
CA LEU A 75 10.62 -8.02 8.43
C LEU A 75 9.16 -7.62 8.16
N ALA A 76 8.25 -8.60 8.10
CA ALA A 76 6.82 -8.34 7.98
C ALA A 76 6.26 -7.61 9.21
N PHE A 77 6.69 -7.99 10.41
CA PHE A 77 6.32 -7.28 11.65
C PHE A 77 6.80 -5.82 11.65
N ILE A 78 8.02 -5.56 11.17
CA ILE A 78 8.56 -4.19 11.00
C ILE A 78 7.68 -3.37 10.04
N LEU A 79 7.21 -3.97 8.94
CA LEU A 79 6.28 -3.28 8.03
C LEU A 79 4.92 -2.99 8.66
N LEU A 80 4.40 -3.90 9.49
CA LEU A 80 3.15 -3.64 10.23
C LEU A 80 3.31 -2.46 11.20
N LEU A 81 4.44 -2.39 11.90
CA LEU A 81 4.78 -1.23 12.72
C LEU A 81 4.92 0.04 11.87
N SER A 82 5.50 -0.05 10.67
CA SER A 82 5.59 1.07 9.73
C SER A 82 4.21 1.61 9.36
N SER A 83 3.25 0.73 9.04
CA SER A 83 1.85 1.11 8.79
C SER A 83 1.21 1.83 9.98
N LEU A 84 1.45 1.34 11.21
CA LEU A 84 0.99 2.02 12.42
C LEU A 84 1.58 3.44 12.54
N THR A 85 2.88 3.61 12.30
CA THR A 85 3.52 4.95 12.36
C THR A 85 2.96 5.93 11.34
N MET A 86 2.56 5.47 10.14
CA MET A 86 1.91 6.32 9.13
C MET A 86 0.55 6.83 9.61
N VAL A 87 -0.25 5.98 10.27
CA VAL A 87 -1.54 6.38 10.84
C VAL A 87 -1.36 7.40 11.96
N LEU A 88 -0.35 7.23 12.82
CA LEU A 88 -0.02 8.21 13.86
C LEU A 88 0.42 9.55 13.26
N SER A 89 1.18 9.52 12.16
CA SER A 89 1.56 10.73 11.43
C SER A 89 0.33 11.48 10.91
N LEU A 90 -0.59 10.77 10.27
CA LEU A 90 -1.85 11.36 9.78
C LEU A 90 -2.68 11.97 10.93
N ALA A 91 -2.77 11.28 12.07
CA ALA A 91 -3.46 11.79 13.25
C ALA A 91 -2.80 13.06 13.82
N ALA A 92 -1.46 13.18 13.74
CA ALA A 92 -0.75 14.39 14.15
C ALA A 92 -0.99 15.57 13.20
N PHE A 93 -1.05 15.32 11.88
CA PHE A 93 -1.41 16.33 10.89
C PHE A 93 -2.85 16.83 11.04
N GLN A 94 -3.80 15.94 11.39
CA GLN A 94 -5.18 16.31 11.68
C GLN A 94 -5.33 17.19 12.94
N ARG A 95 -4.31 17.21 13.82
CA ARG A 95 -4.26 18.05 15.02
C ARG A 95 -3.43 19.33 14.81
N ASP A 96 -3.15 19.70 13.56
CA ASP A 96 -2.29 20.81 13.16
C ASP A 96 -0.85 20.76 13.73
N ASN A 97 -0.40 19.60 14.21
CA ASN A 97 0.95 19.43 14.76
C ASN A 97 1.92 18.94 13.69
N ILE A 98 2.42 19.88 12.89
CA ILE A 98 3.32 19.63 11.75
C ILE A 98 4.63 18.98 12.19
N GLN A 99 5.21 19.39 13.33
CA GLN A 99 6.47 18.85 13.82
C GLN A 99 6.33 17.37 14.20
N SER A 100 5.30 17.02 14.96
CA SER A 100 5.03 15.61 15.31
C SER A 100 4.73 14.79 14.07
N GLY A 101 3.92 15.30 13.13
CA GLY A 101 3.60 14.63 11.87
C GLY A 101 4.84 14.29 11.05
N ARG A 102 5.80 15.21 10.96
CA ARG A 102 7.09 15.02 10.27
C ARG A 102 7.98 13.99 10.95
N ASN A 103 8.04 13.98 12.28
CA ASN A 103 8.83 12.99 13.01
C ASN A 103 8.28 11.56 12.81
N TRP A 104 6.96 11.41 12.80
CA TRP A 104 6.32 10.12 12.51
C TRP A 104 6.50 9.70 11.04
N LEU A 105 6.47 10.63 10.08
CA LEU A 105 6.80 10.33 8.67
C LEU A 105 8.23 9.80 8.51
N LEU A 106 9.21 10.43 9.19
CA LEU A 106 10.59 9.94 9.18
C LEU A 106 10.71 8.55 9.79
N ALA A 107 9.99 8.28 10.89
CA ALA A 107 9.96 6.95 11.48
C ALA A 107 9.41 5.90 10.50
N THR A 108 8.34 6.22 9.77
CA THR A 108 7.79 5.35 8.71
C THR A 108 8.82 5.09 7.60
N ALA A 109 9.48 6.14 7.11
CA ALA A 109 10.50 6.03 6.06
C ALA A 109 11.71 5.20 6.52
N ALA A 110 12.16 5.35 7.77
CA ALA A 110 13.24 4.58 8.36
C ALA A 110 12.89 3.09 8.48
N LEU A 111 11.68 2.76 8.96
CA LEU A 111 11.21 1.38 9.04
C LEU A 111 11.06 0.74 7.65
N GLY A 112 10.57 1.48 6.66
CA GLY A 112 10.50 1.02 5.27
C GLY A 112 11.87 0.78 4.65
N THR A 113 12.85 1.63 4.94
CA THR A 113 14.25 1.44 4.50
C THR A 113 14.89 0.22 5.16
N CYS A 114 14.63 0.00 6.45
CA CYS A 114 15.09 -1.18 7.17
C CYS A 114 14.51 -2.48 6.57
N PHE A 115 13.22 -2.49 6.24
CA PHE A 115 12.59 -3.60 5.52
C PHE A 115 13.29 -3.87 4.18
N LEU A 116 13.54 -2.83 3.37
CA LEU A 116 14.16 -2.98 2.07
C LEU A 116 15.59 -3.53 2.16
N ALA A 117 16.37 -3.07 3.15
CA ALA A 117 17.71 -3.59 3.43
C ALA A 117 17.66 -5.08 3.82
N GLY A 118 16.75 -5.47 4.71
CA GLY A 118 16.55 -6.87 5.09
C GLY A 118 16.15 -7.75 3.91
N GLN A 119 15.23 -7.26 3.07
CA GLN A 119 14.79 -7.96 1.86
C GLN A 119 15.95 -8.15 0.87
N ALA A 120 16.83 -7.16 0.69
CA ALA A 120 17.99 -7.25 -0.18
C ALA A 120 19.05 -8.25 0.31
N ILE A 121 19.26 -8.33 1.63
CA ILE A 121 20.16 -9.32 2.25
C ILE A 121 19.62 -10.73 2.01
N GLU A 122 18.33 -10.94 2.27
CA GLU A 122 17.68 -12.25 2.06
C GLU A 122 17.79 -12.65 0.58
N PHE A 123 17.50 -11.73 -0.35
CA PHE A 123 17.62 -11.98 -1.79
C PHE A 123 19.06 -12.37 -2.21
N SER A 124 20.06 -11.73 -1.60
CA SER A 124 21.48 -12.03 -1.85
C SER A 124 21.86 -13.41 -1.30
N ASN A 125 21.32 -13.80 -0.14
CA ASN A 125 21.52 -15.14 0.42
C ASN A 125 20.86 -16.21 -0.46
N LEU A 126 19.61 -16.01 -0.89
CA LEU A 126 18.94 -16.94 -1.82
C LEU A 126 19.69 -17.08 -3.16
N ALA A 127 20.26 -15.99 -3.66
CA ALA A 127 21.08 -16.02 -4.88
C ALA A 127 22.36 -16.85 -4.70
N HIS A 128 23.02 -16.75 -3.53
CA HIS A 128 24.18 -17.57 -3.19
C HIS A 128 23.84 -19.05 -2.98
N GLU A 129 22.64 -19.35 -2.47
CA GLU A 129 22.12 -20.72 -2.30
C GLU A 129 21.65 -21.37 -3.63
N GLY A 130 21.75 -20.66 -4.75
CA GLY A 130 21.42 -21.17 -6.08
C GLY A 130 19.95 -21.06 -6.46
N VAL A 131 19.10 -20.42 -5.63
CA VAL A 131 17.72 -20.08 -5.98
C VAL A 131 17.74 -18.85 -6.89
N THR A 132 17.90 -19.09 -8.18
CA THR A 132 17.97 -18.05 -9.21
C THR A 132 16.68 -18.05 -10.04
N LEU A 133 16.48 -17.02 -10.88
CA LEU A 133 15.39 -17.00 -11.86
C LEU A 133 15.40 -18.22 -12.81
N SER A 134 16.46 -19.03 -12.83
CA SER A 134 16.57 -20.20 -13.67
C SER A 134 16.52 -21.53 -12.89
N SER A 135 16.42 -21.52 -11.56
CA SER A 135 16.55 -22.74 -10.74
C SER A 135 15.25 -23.56 -10.65
N GLY A 136 14.08 -22.93 -10.83
CA GLY A 136 12.78 -23.60 -10.75
C GLY A 136 11.62 -22.63 -10.90
N LEU A 137 10.43 -23.17 -11.22
CA LEU A 137 9.20 -22.38 -11.35
C LEU A 137 8.81 -21.70 -10.03
N PHE A 138 9.16 -22.32 -8.90
CA PHE A 138 8.98 -21.74 -7.56
C PHE A 138 9.82 -20.49 -7.35
N GLY A 139 11.13 -20.56 -7.62
CA GLY A 139 12.05 -19.44 -7.49
C GLY A 139 11.66 -18.26 -8.38
N GLN A 140 11.25 -18.53 -9.62
CA GLN A 140 10.77 -17.49 -10.54
C GLN A 140 9.56 -16.72 -10.01
N CYS A 141 8.48 -17.44 -9.65
CA CYS A 141 7.28 -16.80 -9.13
C CYS A 141 7.55 -16.06 -7.81
N PHE A 142 8.36 -16.64 -6.92
CA PHE A 142 8.71 -16.03 -5.64
C PHE A 142 9.53 -14.74 -5.82
N LEU A 143 10.61 -14.79 -6.59
CA LEU A 143 11.52 -13.65 -6.79
C LEU A 143 10.82 -12.51 -7.55
N ILE A 144 9.98 -12.81 -8.55
CA ILE A 144 9.23 -11.78 -9.29
C ILE A 144 8.20 -11.12 -8.38
N MET A 145 7.38 -11.91 -7.66
CA MET A 145 6.32 -11.39 -6.80
C MET A 145 6.89 -10.52 -5.66
N THR A 146 7.92 -11.02 -4.96
CA THR A 146 8.57 -10.29 -3.86
C THR A 146 9.43 -9.12 -4.35
N GLY A 147 10.08 -9.25 -5.51
CA GLY A 147 10.85 -8.16 -6.12
C GLY A 147 9.99 -6.98 -6.56
N PHE A 148 8.82 -7.22 -7.17
CA PHE A 148 7.86 -6.16 -7.48
C PHE A 148 7.31 -5.49 -6.22
N HIS A 149 7.00 -6.28 -5.19
CA HIS A 149 6.59 -5.72 -3.90
C HIS A 149 7.68 -4.84 -3.29
N GLY A 150 8.94 -5.30 -3.27
CA GLY A 150 10.07 -4.52 -2.78
C GLY A 150 10.27 -3.21 -3.57
N THR A 151 10.10 -3.24 -4.89
CA THR A 151 10.17 -2.06 -5.76
C THR A 151 9.03 -1.07 -5.44
N HIS A 152 7.81 -1.57 -5.24
CA HIS A 152 6.67 -0.74 -4.83
C HIS A 152 6.93 -0.04 -3.49
N VAL A 153 7.46 -0.76 -2.50
CA VAL A 153 7.85 -0.18 -1.19
C VAL A 153 8.98 0.84 -1.35
N PHE A 154 9.98 0.58 -2.18
CA PHE A 154 11.07 1.52 -2.46
C PHE A 154 10.55 2.86 -3.04
N ILE A 155 9.64 2.80 -4.01
CA ILE A 155 8.98 3.99 -4.57
C ILE A 155 8.19 4.72 -3.47
N GLY A 156 7.48 3.98 -2.62
CA GLY A 156 6.75 4.55 -1.48
C GLY A 156 7.67 5.27 -0.49
N VAL A 157 8.82 4.70 -0.15
CA VAL A 157 9.81 5.34 0.75
C VAL A 157 10.37 6.62 0.13
N ILE A 158 10.72 6.61 -1.16
CA ILE A 158 11.17 7.81 -1.88
C ILE A 158 10.08 8.89 -1.83
N TRP A 159 8.83 8.52 -2.08
CA TRP A 159 7.70 9.45 -2.01
C TRP A 159 7.52 10.06 -0.61
N LEU A 160 7.63 9.25 0.45
CA LEU A 160 7.56 9.73 1.83
C LEU A 160 8.71 10.69 2.18
N LEU A 161 9.92 10.39 1.72
CA LEU A 161 11.08 11.28 1.90
C LEU A 161 10.90 12.59 1.14
N ALA A 162 10.36 12.55 -0.08
CA ALA A 162 10.02 13.76 -0.84
C ALA A 162 8.97 14.60 -0.10
N CYS A 163 7.89 13.99 0.39
CA CYS A 163 6.89 14.67 1.21
C CYS A 163 7.50 15.32 2.45
N TRP A 164 8.44 14.66 3.12
CA TRP A 164 9.12 15.23 4.29
C TRP A 164 10.05 16.41 3.95
N LEU A 165 10.67 16.42 2.76
CA LEU A 165 11.51 17.51 2.28
C LEU A 165 10.70 18.75 1.86
N PHE A 166 9.52 18.54 1.30
CA PHE A 166 8.64 19.62 0.80
C PHE A 166 7.59 20.10 1.83
N ALA A 167 7.56 19.53 3.04
CA ALA A 167 6.65 19.89 4.14
C ALA A 167 7.34 20.69 5.27
#